data_AF-A0A831LA24-F1
#
_entry.id   AF-A0A831LA24-F1
#
_cell.length_a   1.000
_cell.length_b   1.000
_cell.length_c   1.000
_cell.angle_alpha   90.00
_cell.angle_beta   90.00
_cell.angle_gamma   90.00
#
_symmetry.space_group_name_H-M   'P 1'
#
loop_
_entity.id
_entity.type
_entity.pdbx_description
1 polymer ?
#
loop_
_entity_poly.entity_id
_entity_poly.type
_entity_poly.pdbx_seq_one_letter_code
_entity_poly.pdbx_strand_id
1 'polypeptide(L)'
;MADKKSPASGWPIIQGDYHSGSADSCVAVCSFGSHLDEQGICDAGAAICGSCKTENLGLEKLIANTISNPNIRFIIFCGTEVKGHLSGQSLKALHANGVEG
;
A
#
# COMPACT_ATOMS: atom_id res chain seq x y z
N MET A 1 10.77 -4.96 -22.36
CA MET A 1 10.70 -4.17 -21.11
C MET A 1 9.24 -4.07 -20.69
N ALA A 2 8.94 -3.91 -19.41
CA ALA A 2 7.55 -3.78 -18.96
C ALA A 2 7.00 -2.38 -19.27
N ASP A 3 5.75 -2.31 -19.74
CA ASP A 3 5.09 -1.04 -20.05
C ASP A 3 4.80 -0.24 -18.77
N LYS A 4 5.00 1.08 -18.84
CA LYS A 4 4.75 2.02 -17.74
C LYS A 4 3.76 3.09 -18.17
N LYS A 5 3.01 3.61 -17.21
CA LYS A 5 2.07 4.73 -17.39
C LYS A 5 2.32 5.78 -16.33
N SER A 6 1.99 7.03 -16.63
CA SER A 6 2.07 8.09 -15.63
C SER A 6 1.04 7.85 -14.52
N PRO A 7 1.43 7.99 -13.23
CA PRO A 7 0.46 8.04 -12.15
C PRO A 7 -0.38 9.32 -12.22
N ALA A 8 -1.43 9.39 -11.40
CA ALA A 8 -2.19 10.62 -11.25
C ALA A 8 -1.29 11.80 -10.83
N SER A 9 -1.63 13.01 -11.26
CA SER A 9 -0.83 14.21 -10.96
C SER A 9 -0.70 14.41 -9.45
N GLY A 10 0.53 14.57 -8.96
CA GLY A 10 0.82 14.75 -7.54
C GLY A 10 0.77 13.46 -6.71
N TRP A 11 0.81 12.28 -7.35
CA TRP A 11 0.88 11.01 -6.64
C TRP A 11 2.13 10.92 -5.71
N PRO A 12 1.99 10.41 -4.47
CA PRO A 12 0.75 9.93 -3.83
C PRO A 12 -0.17 11.08 -3.38
N ILE A 13 -1.48 10.98 -3.69
CA ILE A 13 -2.44 12.07 -3.50
C ILE A 13 -2.94 12.15 -2.05
N ILE A 14 -3.21 11.00 -1.44
CA ILE A 14 -3.85 10.93 -0.13
C ILE A 14 -2.78 10.93 0.95
N GLN A 15 -2.80 11.95 1.82
CA GLN A 15 -1.86 12.04 2.94
C GLN A 15 -2.03 10.89 3.95
N GLY A 16 -0.89 10.39 4.41
CA GLY A 16 -0.79 9.29 5.35
C GLY A 16 0.64 9.12 5.87
N ASP A 17 0.85 8.04 6.61
CA ASP A 17 2.16 7.66 7.16
C ASP A 17 2.83 6.65 6.21
N TYR A 18 3.60 7.17 5.27
CA TYR A 18 4.32 6.38 4.26
C TYR A 18 5.57 7.10 3.75
N HIS A 19 6.46 6.32 3.18
CA HIS A 19 7.54 6.77 2.32
C HIS A 19 7.20 6.43 0.87
N SER A 20 7.57 7.31 -0.06
CA SER A 20 7.41 7.09 -1.50
C SER A 20 8.77 6.86 -2.16
N GLY A 21 8.87 5.79 -2.95
CA GLY A 21 9.99 5.51 -3.82
C GLY A 21 9.67 5.85 -5.28
N SER A 22 10.16 5.03 -6.21
CA SER A 22 9.93 5.24 -7.65
C SER A 22 8.48 4.97 -8.04
N ALA A 23 7.81 5.97 -8.61
CA ALA A 23 6.45 5.82 -9.13
C ALA A 23 6.32 4.81 -10.28
N ASP A 24 7.42 4.42 -10.92
CA ASP A 24 7.45 3.38 -11.95
C ASP A 24 7.57 1.97 -11.36
N SER A 25 7.85 1.81 -10.06
CA SER A 25 7.86 0.49 -9.44
C SER A 25 6.47 -0.15 -9.43
N CYS A 26 6.44 -1.48 -9.52
CA CYS A 26 5.21 -2.25 -9.50
C CYS A 26 4.78 -2.76 -8.13
N VAL A 27 5.51 -2.41 -7.06
CA VAL A 27 5.32 -2.98 -5.73
C VAL A 27 4.97 -1.88 -4.73
N ALA A 28 3.84 -2.02 -4.04
CA ALA A 28 3.56 -1.35 -2.77
C ALA A 28 3.84 -2.32 -1.61
N VAL A 29 4.21 -1.77 -0.45
CA VAL A 29 4.46 -2.57 0.77
C VAL A 29 3.65 -2.00 1.92
N CYS A 30 2.95 -2.89 2.64
CA CYS A 30 2.23 -2.52 3.85
C CYS A 30 2.80 -3.28 5.05
N SER A 31 3.34 -2.54 6.03
CA SER A 31 3.97 -3.08 7.25
C SER A 31 2.98 -3.30 8.41
N PHE A 32 1.69 -3.03 8.20
CA PHE A 32 0.60 -3.18 9.17
C PHE A 32 0.93 -2.58 10.56
N GLY A 33 1.05 -3.42 11.59
CA GLY A 33 1.33 -3.01 12.96
C GLY A 33 2.81 -2.76 13.25
N SER A 34 3.71 -3.04 12.31
CA SER A 34 5.14 -2.80 12.47
C SER A 34 5.56 -1.41 11.97
N HIS A 35 6.57 -0.86 12.62
CA HIS A 35 7.41 0.20 12.06
C HIS A 35 8.71 -0.48 11.61
N LEU A 36 8.95 -0.51 10.30
CA LEU A 36 10.15 -1.11 9.71
C LEU A 36 11.11 0.00 9.26
N ASP A 37 12.02 -0.30 8.34
CA ASP A 37 12.77 0.72 7.62
C ASP A 37 12.01 1.03 6.32
N GLU A 38 10.91 1.79 6.40
CA GLU A 38 10.08 2.10 5.23
C GLU A 38 10.87 2.83 4.14
N GLN A 39 11.84 3.67 4.51
CA GLN A 39 12.74 4.32 3.57
C GLN A 39 13.64 3.30 2.87
N GLY A 40 14.31 2.42 3.62
CA GLY A 40 15.14 1.35 3.05
C GLY A 40 14.36 0.40 2.14
N ILE A 41 13.09 0.15 2.43
CA ILE A 41 12.19 -0.65 1.56
C ILE A 41 11.89 0.09 0.24
N CYS A 42 11.67 1.41 0.29
CA CYS A 42 11.52 2.22 -0.92
C CYS A 42 12.82 2.27 -1.74
N ASP A 43 13.95 2.43 -1.08
CA ASP A 43 15.28 2.44 -1.71
C ASP A 43 15.62 1.07 -2.34
N ALA A 44 15.11 -0.03 -1.78
CA ALA A 44 15.19 -1.37 -2.36
C ALA A 44 14.28 -1.58 -3.59
N GLY A 45 13.42 -0.60 -3.90
CA GLY A 45 12.65 -0.55 -5.14
C GLY A 45 11.14 -0.60 -4.97
N ALA A 46 10.58 -0.44 -3.78
CA ALA A 46 9.13 -0.25 -3.63
C ALA A 46 8.69 1.14 -4.14
N ALA A 47 7.48 1.21 -4.71
CA ALA A 47 6.86 2.47 -5.11
C ALA A 47 6.42 3.29 -3.89
N ILE A 48 5.91 2.61 -2.88
CA ILE A 48 5.39 3.19 -1.64
C ILE A 48 5.46 2.14 -0.53
N CYS A 49 5.84 2.56 0.68
CA CYS A 49 5.86 1.71 1.86
C CYS A 49 5.31 2.47 3.06
N GLY A 50 4.41 1.86 3.83
CA GLY A 50 3.83 2.48 5.02
C GLY A 50 3.05 1.53 5.92
N SER A 51 2.74 2.00 7.12
CA SER A 51 1.95 1.25 8.10
C SER A 51 0.44 1.38 7.84
N CYS A 52 -0.35 0.37 8.18
CA CYS A 52 -1.81 0.42 8.07
C CYS A 52 -2.46 -0.26 9.27
N LYS A 53 -2.92 0.57 10.22
CA LYS A 53 -3.39 0.09 11.52
C LYS A 53 -4.89 -0.21 11.56
N THR A 54 -5.71 0.48 10.77
CA THR A 54 -7.18 0.27 10.79
C THR A 54 -7.67 -0.41 9.52
N GLU A 55 -8.65 -1.28 9.70
CA GLU A 55 -9.34 -2.11 8.71
C GLU A 55 -10.39 -1.35 7.88
N ASN A 56 -10.44 -0.02 8.03
CA ASN A 56 -11.35 0.90 7.35
C ASN A 56 -10.60 2.07 6.70
N LEU A 57 -10.51 3.23 7.35
CA LEU A 57 -9.86 4.43 6.82
C LEU A 57 -8.40 4.20 6.41
N GLY A 58 -7.65 3.35 7.13
CA GLY A 58 -6.30 2.94 6.73
C GLY A 58 -6.30 2.24 5.37
N LEU A 59 -7.20 1.26 5.19
CA LEU A 59 -7.36 0.55 3.93
C LEU A 59 -7.85 1.45 2.80
N GLU A 60 -8.79 2.37 3.07
CA GLU A 60 -9.26 3.36 2.09
C GLU A 60 -8.10 4.18 1.53
N LYS A 61 -7.22 4.70 2.40
CA LYS A 61 -6.03 5.47 2.00
C LYS A 61 -5.03 4.62 1.21
N LEU A 62 -4.76 3.40 1.67
CA LEU A 62 -3.86 2.45 1.00
C LEU A 62 -4.36 2.14 -0.41
N ILE A 63 -5.66 1.84 -0.56
CA ILE A 63 -6.27 1.50 -1.84
C ILE A 63 -6.27 2.72 -2.77
N ALA A 64 -6.69 3.88 -2.28
CA ALA A 64 -6.73 5.11 -3.08
C ALA A 64 -5.36 5.51 -3.64
N ASN A 65 -4.30 5.45 -2.82
CA ASN A 65 -2.94 5.68 -3.30
C ASN A 65 -2.43 4.55 -4.21
N THR A 66 -2.90 3.32 -4.05
CA THR A 66 -2.50 2.22 -4.96
C THR A 66 -3.14 2.38 -6.34
N ILE A 67 -4.46 2.56 -6.43
CA ILE A 67 -5.17 2.61 -7.72
C ILE A 67 -4.91 3.89 -8.52
N SER A 68 -4.43 4.95 -7.86
CA SER A 68 -4.01 6.20 -8.53
C SER A 68 -2.63 6.11 -9.18
N ASN A 69 -1.92 4.99 -9.01
CA ASN A 69 -0.70 4.67 -9.75
C ASN A 69 -0.84 3.33 -10.49
N PRO A 70 -1.06 3.35 -11.83
CA PRO A 70 -1.28 2.14 -12.63
C PRO A 70 -0.04 1.24 -12.74
N ASN A 71 1.14 1.71 -12.33
CA ASN A 71 2.34 0.90 -12.32
C ASN A 71 2.32 -0.13 -11.19
N ILE A 72 1.63 0.13 -10.07
CA ILE A 72 1.56 -0.76 -8.90
C ILE A 72 0.67 -1.96 -9.21
N ARG A 73 1.27 -3.15 -9.25
CA ARG A 73 0.59 -4.42 -9.58
C ARG A 73 0.65 -5.44 -8.44
N PHE A 74 1.44 -5.16 -7.40
CA PHE A 74 1.63 -6.03 -6.26
C PHE A 74 1.56 -5.21 -4.97
N ILE A 75 0.94 -5.79 -3.94
CA ILE A 75 0.99 -5.28 -2.57
C ILE A 75 1.59 -6.39 -1.71
N ILE A 76 2.74 -6.12 -1.08
CA ILE A 76 3.37 -7.04 -0.14
C ILE A 76 2.83 -6.76 1.26
N PHE A 77 2.41 -7.84 1.92
CA PHE A 77 1.88 -7.83 3.28
C PHE A 77 3.01 -8.30 4.20
N CYS A 78 3.49 -7.42 5.07
CA CYS A 78 4.59 -7.74 6.00
C CYS A 78 4.39 -7.09 7.36
N GLY A 79 5.30 -7.38 8.29
CA GLY A 79 5.18 -6.92 9.67
C GLY A 79 4.16 -7.70 10.50
N THR A 80 3.91 -7.21 11.71
CA THR A 80 3.01 -7.83 12.68
C THR A 80 1.56 -7.45 12.37
N GLU A 81 0.66 -8.42 12.42
CA GLU A 81 -0.77 -8.17 12.29
C GLU A 81 -1.29 -7.26 13.43
N VAL A 82 -2.31 -6.47 13.14
CA VAL A 82 -2.88 -5.53 14.11
C VAL A 82 -3.92 -6.24 14.97
N LYS A 83 -3.60 -6.45 16.26
CA LYS A 83 -4.52 -7.10 17.20
C LYS A 83 -5.85 -6.32 17.28
N GLY A 84 -6.97 -7.04 17.17
CA GLY A 84 -8.32 -6.47 17.21
C GLY A 84 -8.81 -5.99 15.85
N HIS A 85 -8.02 -5.17 15.15
CA HIS A 85 -8.37 -4.65 13.82
C HIS A 85 -8.23 -5.69 12.71
N LEU A 86 -7.19 -6.53 12.77
CA LEU A 86 -6.87 -7.54 11.75
C LEU A 86 -6.83 -6.93 10.33
N SER A 87 -6.18 -5.77 10.19
CA SER A 87 -6.14 -4.99 8.95
C SER A 87 -5.54 -5.76 7.78
N GLY A 88 -4.53 -6.59 8.02
CA GLY A 88 -3.92 -7.45 6.99
C GLY A 88 -4.89 -8.52 6.51
N GLN A 89 -5.51 -9.25 7.43
CA GLN A 89 -6.56 -10.21 7.09
C GLN A 89 -7.74 -9.54 6.36
N SER A 90 -8.17 -8.36 6.81
CA SER A 90 -9.28 -7.61 6.23
C SER A 90 -9.01 -7.18 4.80
N LEU A 91 -7.81 -6.65 4.51
CA LEU A 91 -7.43 -6.28 3.13
C LEU A 91 -7.33 -7.52 2.23
N LYS A 92 -6.82 -8.64 2.75
CA LYS A 92 -6.75 -9.89 2.01
C LYS A 92 -8.15 -10.40 1.64
N ALA A 93 -9.09 -10.34 2.58
CA ALA A 93 -10.49 -10.71 2.36
C ALA A 93 -11.17 -9.76 1.36
N LEU A 94 -10.95 -8.46 1.48
CA LEU A 94 -11.48 -7.44 0.57
C LEU A 94 -11.00 -7.68 -0.88
N HIS A 95 -9.72 -7.96 -1.08
CA HIS A 95 -9.18 -8.28 -2.41
C HIS A 95 -9.79 -9.56 -3.00
N ALA A 96 -10.02 -10.59 -2.18
CA ALA A 96 -10.55 -11.88 -2.64
C ALA A 96 -12.07 -11.85 -2.92
N ASN A 97 -12.81 -11.11 -2.09
CA ASN A 97 -14.27 -11.25 -2.00
C ASN A 97 -15.03 -9.97 -2.37
N GLY A 98 -14.36 -8.82 -2.48
CA GLY A 98 -15.04 -7.53 -2.64
C GLY A 98 -15.81 -7.10 -1.40
N VAL A 99 -16.88 -6.32 -1.61
CA VAL A 99 -17.78 -5.81 -0.56
C VAL A 99 -19.19 -6.36 -0.76
N GLU A 100 -19.91 -6.59 0.33
CA GLU A 100 -21.36 -6.84 0.32
C GLU A 100 -22.11 -5.51 0.44
N GLY A 101 -23.28 -5.41 -0.19
CA GLY A 101 -24.09 -4.18 -0.26
C GLY A 101 -25.51 -4.38 0.25
#